data_AF-A0A382VWF9-F1
#
_entry.id   AF-A0A382VWF9-F1
#
_cell.length_a   1.000
_cell.length_b   1.000
_cell.length_c   1.000
_cell.angle_alpha   90.00
_cell.angle_beta   90.00
_cell.angle_gamma   90.00
#
_symmetry.space_group_name_H-M   'P 1'
#
loop_
_entity.id
_entity.type
_entity.pdbx_description
1 polymer ?
#
loop_
_entity_poly.entity_id
_entity_poly.type
_entity_poly.pdbx_seq_one_letter_code
_entity_poly.pdbx_strand_id
1 'polypeptide(L)'
;SSKDHYKVSLFESQLAEVYVVMGENDKALDIIENLLSKPSRSSWVSIKYHHVFDKIFRNNPRFKSIVKKDEDRFRREATYDTAIYLQ
;
A
#
# COMPACT_ATOMS: atom_id res chain seq x y z
N SER A 1 5.60 -7.70 17.47
CA SER A 1 4.16 -8.07 17.45
C SER A 1 3.47 -7.36 16.27
N SER A 2 2.26 -7.78 15.84
CA SER A 2 1.54 -7.06 14.76
C SER A 2 1.33 -5.57 15.09
N LYS A 3 1.10 -5.23 16.37
CA LYS A 3 0.94 -3.85 16.85
C LYS A 3 2.17 -2.97 16.55
N ASP A 4 3.37 -3.55 16.59
CA ASP A 4 4.61 -2.83 16.30
C ASP A 4 4.72 -2.51 14.80
N HIS A 5 4.36 -3.47 13.93
CA HIS A 5 4.28 -3.26 12.49
C HIS A 5 3.29 -2.14 12.13
N TYR A 6 2.13 -2.09 12.79
CA TYR A 6 1.15 -1.03 12.57
C TYR A 6 1.65 0.36 13.00
N LYS A 7 2.43 0.47 14.08
CA LYS A 7 3.04 1.76 14.49
C LYS A 7 4.12 2.20 13.53
N VAL A 8 5.01 1.28 13.15
CA VAL A 8 6.11 1.55 12.21
C VAL A 8 5.59 1.93 10.82
N SER A 9 4.48 1.33 10.37
CA SER A 9 3.90 1.61 9.05
C SER A 9 3.49 3.07 8.84
N LEU A 10 3.16 3.81 9.91
CA LEU A 10 2.88 5.24 9.81
C LEU A 10 4.14 6.03 9.41
N PHE A 11 5.25 5.77 10.09
CA PHE A 11 6.53 6.42 9.81
C PHE A 11 7.09 6.02 8.45
N GLU A 12 6.92 4.75 8.06
CA GLU A 12 7.27 4.27 6.71
C GLU A 12 6.48 5.01 5.63
N SER A 13 5.17 5.22 5.80
CA SER A 13 4.35 5.99 4.83
C SER A 13 4.86 7.44 4.69
N GLN A 14 5.16 8.10 5.80
CA GLN A 14 5.71 9.46 5.79
C GLN A 14 7.09 9.50 5.13
N LEU A 15 7.95 8.51 5.38
CA LEU A 15 9.25 8.40 4.75
C LEU A 15 9.13 8.20 3.23
N ALA A 16 8.15 7.42 2.77
CA ALA A 16 7.87 7.28 1.34
C ALA A 16 7.48 8.63 0.72
N GLU A 17 6.64 9.44 1.39
CA GLU A 17 6.32 10.80 0.92
C GLU A 17 7.55 11.70 0.82
N VAL A 18 8.43 11.66 1.82
CA VAL A 18 9.71 12.41 1.80
C VAL A 18 10.56 11.99 0.60
N TYR A 19 10.68 10.69 0.33
CA TYR A 19 11.43 10.21 -0.84
C TYR A 19 10.81 10.66 -2.16
N VAL A 20 9.48 10.73 -2.26
CA VAL A 20 8.82 11.31 -3.44
C VAL A 20 9.17 12.79 -3.60
N VAL A 21 9.13 13.57 -2.52
CA VAL A 21 9.48 15.00 -2.55
C VAL A 21 10.95 15.22 -2.95
N MET A 22 11.85 14.34 -2.51
CA MET A 22 13.27 14.38 -2.88
C MET A 22 13.55 13.86 -4.30
N GLY A 23 12.55 13.32 -5.00
CA GLY A 23 12.71 12.68 -6.31
C GLY A 23 13.33 11.28 -6.26
N GLU A 24 13.53 10.72 -5.06
CA GLU A 24 14.03 9.36 -4.84
C GLU A 24 12.91 8.32 -5.02
N ASN A 25 12.29 8.34 -6.19
CA ASN A 25 11.06 7.62 -6.50
C ASN A 25 11.16 6.10 -6.30
N ASP A 26 12.30 5.48 -6.60
CA ASP A 26 12.46 4.03 -6.44
C ASP A 26 12.43 3.62 -4.97
N LYS A 27 13.07 4.40 -4.08
CA LYS A 27 13.01 4.15 -2.62
C LYS A 27 11.60 4.32 -2.08
N ALA A 28 10.87 5.33 -2.57
CA ALA A 28 9.46 5.50 -2.21
C ALA A 28 8.63 4.28 -2.63
N LEU A 29 8.82 3.77 -3.85
CA LEU A 29 8.11 2.59 -4.36
C LEU A 29 8.48 1.32 -3.59
N ASP A 30 9.73 1.15 -3.18
CA ASP A 30 10.17 0.02 -2.35
C ASP A 30 9.45 0.02 -0.99
N ILE A 31 9.33 1.19 -0.35
CA ILE A 31 8.58 1.31 0.91
C ILE A 31 7.10 1.04 0.70
N ILE A 32 6.48 1.59 -0.35
CA ILE A 32 5.06 1.37 -0.66
C ILE A 32 4.78 -0.12 -0.90
N GLU A 33 5.65 -0.82 -1.63
CA GLU A 33 5.53 -2.26 -1.84
C GLU A 33 5.63 -3.04 -0.52
N ASN A 34 6.56 -2.67 0.36
CA ASN A 34 6.70 -3.27 1.68
C ASN A 34 5.50 -2.97 2.60
N LEU A 35 4.94 -1.77 2.54
CA LEU A 35 3.75 -1.39 3.30
C LEU A 35 2.53 -2.22 2.90
N LEU A 36 2.41 -2.57 1.61
CA LEU A 36 1.29 -3.33 1.08
C LEU A 36 1.56 -4.85 1.04
N SER A 37 2.77 -5.33 1.36
CA SER A 37 3.06 -6.76 1.43
C SER A 37 2.84 -7.36 2.82
N LYS A 38 2.74 -6.53 3.86
CA LYS A 38 2.63 -6.93 5.27
C LYS A 38 1.44 -6.24 5.97
N PRO A 39 1.00 -6.71 7.15
CA PRO A 39 0.02 -6.00 7.96
C PRO A 39 0.46 -4.56 8.24
N SER A 40 -0.35 -3.60 7.84
CA SER A 40 -0.02 -2.18 7.79
C SER A 40 -1.27 -1.33 7.94
N ARG A 41 -1.12 -0.07 8.35
CA ARG A 41 -2.21 0.93 8.29
C ARG A 41 -2.57 1.33 6.87
N SER A 42 -1.67 1.07 5.92
CA SER A 42 -1.87 1.40 4.52
C SER A 42 -2.60 0.28 3.79
N SER A 43 -3.46 0.66 2.87
CA SER A 43 -4.14 -0.23 1.93
C SER A 43 -3.99 0.29 0.51
N TRP A 44 -4.29 -0.55 -0.48
CA TRP A 44 -4.24 -0.17 -1.89
C TRP A 44 -5.05 1.12 -2.15
N VAL A 45 -6.20 1.30 -1.50
CA VAL A 45 -7.06 2.48 -1.67
C VAL A 45 -6.42 3.72 -1.07
N SER A 46 -5.84 3.63 0.13
CA SER A 46 -5.20 4.78 0.77
C SER A 46 -3.96 5.22 0.00
N ILE A 47 -3.16 4.27 -0.50
CA ILE A 47 -1.96 4.55 -1.30
C ILE A 47 -2.32 5.08 -2.69
N LYS A 48 -3.28 4.46 -3.38
CA LYS A 48 -3.67 4.82 -4.76
C LYS A 48 -4.17 6.26 -4.86
N TYR A 49 -4.96 6.70 -3.88
CA TYR A 49 -5.57 8.03 -3.88
C TYR A 49 -4.86 9.02 -2.95
N HIS A 50 -3.69 8.66 -2.41
CA HIS A 50 -2.89 9.60 -1.63
C HIS A 50 -2.43 10.75 -2.55
N HIS A 51 -2.67 11.99 -2.14
CA HIS A 51 -2.44 13.16 -2.98
C HIS A 51 -1.00 13.28 -3.53
N VAL A 52 0.02 12.92 -2.73
CA VAL A 52 1.43 12.91 -3.17
C VAL A 52 1.68 11.77 -4.17
N PHE A 53 1.24 10.56 -3.85
CA PHE A 53 1.54 9.37 -4.64
C PHE A 53 0.77 9.36 -5.95
N ASP A 54 -0.51 9.72 -5.96
CA ASP A 54 -1.31 9.81 -7.19
C ASP A 54 -0.68 10.83 -8.16
N LYS A 55 -0.31 12.01 -7.66
CA LYS A 55 0.27 13.07 -8.50
C LYS A 55 1.54 12.61 -9.24
N ILE A 56 2.38 11.83 -8.57
CA ILE A 56 3.69 11.42 -9.12
C ILE A 56 3.64 10.05 -9.81
N PHE A 57 2.87 9.10 -9.26
CA PHE A 57 2.93 7.69 -9.65
C PHE A 57 1.69 7.14 -10.36
N ARG A 58 0.60 7.92 -10.55
CA ARG A 58 -0.62 7.41 -11.23
C ARG A 58 -0.38 6.68 -12.55
N ASN A 59 0.65 7.09 -13.30
CA ASN A 59 1.00 6.50 -14.60
C ASN A 59 2.21 5.55 -14.53
N ASN A 60 2.82 5.38 -13.37
CA ASN A 60 3.97 4.50 -13.19
C ASN A 60 3.52 3.02 -13.20
N PRO A 61 4.08 2.17 -14.08
CA PRO A 61 3.65 0.77 -14.20
C PRO A 61 3.96 -0.07 -12.95
N ARG A 62 5.09 0.19 -12.27
CA ARG A 62 5.45 -0.49 -11.02
C ARG A 62 4.45 -0.16 -9.92
N PHE A 63 4.10 1.12 -9.77
CA PHE A 63 3.08 1.56 -8.80
C PHE A 63 1.72 0.88 -9.04
N LYS A 64 1.25 0.86 -10.30
CA LYS A 64 0.01 0.18 -10.68
C LYS A 64 0.03 -1.31 -10.31
N SER A 65 1.17 -1.98 -10.54
CA SER A 65 1.35 -3.40 -10.17
C SER A 65 1.27 -3.62 -8.67
N ILE A 66 1.96 -2.79 -7.87
CA ILE A 66 1.94 -2.89 -6.40
C ILE A 66 0.53 -2.71 -5.85
N VAL A 67 -0.18 -1.65 -6.26
CA VAL A 67 -1.57 -1.37 -5.84
C VAL A 67 -2.50 -2.52 -6.22
N LYS A 68 -2.38 -3.04 -7.45
CA LYS A 68 -3.22 -4.13 -7.94
C LYS A 68 -3.01 -5.42 -7.13
N LYS A 69 -1.78 -5.76 -6.76
CA LYS A 69 -1.49 -6.97 -5.97
C LYS A 69 -2.22 -6.95 -4.62
N ASP A 70 -2.21 -5.82 -3.92
CA ASP A 70 -2.93 -5.67 -2.64
C ASP A 70 -4.45 -5.62 -2.84
N GLU A 71 -4.94 -4.93 -3.87
CA GLU A 71 -6.36 -4.93 -4.23
C GLU A 71 -6.89 -6.35 -4.51
N ASP A 72 -6.17 -7.12 -5.31
CA ASP A 72 -6.55 -8.50 -5.64
C ASP A 72 -6.49 -9.40 -4.38
N ARG A 73 -5.55 -9.16 -3.46
CA ARG A 73 -5.50 -9.87 -2.16
C ARG A 73 -6.74 -9.55 -1.32
N PHE A 74 -7.06 -8.28 -1.13
CA PHE A 74 -8.24 -7.83 -0.39
C PHE A 74 -9.53 -8.44 -0.96
N ARG A 75 -9.71 -8.43 -2.28
CA ARG A 75 -10.89 -9.01 -2.93
C ARG A 75 -11.03 -10.51 -2.71
N ARG A 76 -9.91 -11.25 -2.75
CA ARG A 76 -9.91 -12.70 -2.46
C ARG A 76 -10.35 -12.96 -1.03
N GLU A 77 -9.73 -12.28 -0.06
CA GLU A 77 -10.04 -12.42 1.37
C GLU A 77 -11.50 -12.06 1.67
N ALA A 78 -12.00 -10.94 1.15
CA ALA A 78 -13.41 -10.56 1.31
C ALA A 78 -14.39 -11.59 0.71
N THR A 79 -14.04 -12.21 -0.43
CA THR A 79 -14.86 -13.25 -1.04
C THR A 79 -14.89 -14.52 -0.17
N TYR A 80 -13.74 -14.92 0.37
CA TYR A 80 -13.65 -16.05 1.31
C TYR A 80 -14.52 -15.83 2.54
N ASP A 81 -14.48 -14.63 3.13
CA ASP A 81 -15.33 -14.30 4.29
C ASP A 81 -16.82 -14.46 3.96
N THR A 82 -17.29 -13.90 2.84
CA THR A 82 -18.71 -14.03 2.46
C THR A 82 -19.17 -15.48 2.25
N ALA A 83 -18.29 -16.36 1.75
CA ALA A 83 -18.63 -17.76 1.56
C ALA A 83 -18.81 -18.52 2.89
N ILE A 84 -18.04 -18.15 3.93
CA ILE A 84 -18.17 -18.73 5.28
C ILE A 84 -19.49 -18.30 5.93
N TYR A 85 -19.90 -17.05 5.77
CA TYR A 85 -21.12 -16.52 6.40
C TYR A 85 -22.44 -16.98 5.76
N LEU A 86 -22.41 -17.53 4.55
CA LEU A 86 -23.60 -18.01 3.82
C LEU A 86 -23.81 -19.53 3.92
N GLN A 87 -23.01 -20.24 4.72
CA GLN A 87 -23.22 -21.65 5.09
C GLN A 87 -24.11 -21.76 6.33
#